data_AF-A0A7C3M256-F1
#
_entry.id   AF-A0A7C3M256-F1
#
_cell.length_a   1.000
_cell.length_b   1.000
_cell.length_c   1.000
_cell.angle_alpha   90.00
_cell.angle_beta   90.00
_cell.angle_gamma   90.00
#
_symmetry.space_group_name_H-M   'P 1'
#
loop_
_entity.id
_entity.type
_entity.pdbx_description
1 polymer ?
#
loop_
_entity_poly.entity_id
_entity_poly.type
_entity_poly.pdbx_seq_one_letter_code
_entity_poly.pdbx_strand_id
1 'polypeptide(L)'
;CHMFTAGYDIRTREAYDKTWEEFDKIVGREFLKGMHINDSKPELGTRVDRHETLGNGHIGIDAFEFIANDSRMDDIPLVLETPDESIWSEEIQRLNGLVK
;
A
#
# COMPACT_ATOMS: atom_id res chain seq x y z
N CYS A 1 -2.80 -4.33 -1.66
CA CYS A 1 -3.66 -5.54 -1.64
C CYS A 1 -2.87 -6.85 -1.67
N HIS A 2 -2.22 -7.22 -2.78
CA HIS A 2 -1.66 -8.59 -2.96
C HIS A 2 -0.69 -9.04 -1.85
N MET A 3 0.25 -8.20 -1.47
CA MET A 3 1.21 -8.52 -0.40
C MET A 3 0.49 -8.84 0.92
N PHE A 4 -0.57 -8.07 1.23
CA PHE A 4 -1.35 -8.22 2.44
C PHE A 4 -2.13 -9.54 2.43
N THR A 5 -2.81 -9.86 1.34
CA THR A 5 -3.54 -11.13 1.25
C THR A 5 -2.59 -12.32 1.09
N ALA A 6 -1.33 -12.12 0.72
CA ALA A 6 -0.26 -13.11 0.78
C ALA A 6 0.33 -13.32 2.20
N GLY A 7 0.08 -12.41 3.14
CA GLY A 7 0.48 -12.51 4.54
C GLY A 7 1.51 -11.48 5.02
N TYR A 8 1.88 -10.50 4.20
CA TYR A 8 2.77 -9.41 4.57
C TYR A 8 1.97 -8.24 5.15
N ASP A 9 2.04 -8.08 6.47
CA ASP A 9 1.30 -7.04 7.17
C ASP A 9 2.01 -5.68 7.08
N ILE A 10 1.22 -4.62 6.95
CA ILE A 10 1.68 -3.22 6.87
C ILE A 10 0.80 -2.26 7.69
N ARG A 11 -0.15 -2.79 8.47
CA ARG A 11 -1.16 -2.01 9.19
C ARG A 11 -0.59 -1.18 10.34
N THR A 12 0.58 -1.57 10.86
CA THR A 12 1.28 -0.86 11.93
C THR A 12 2.67 -0.47 11.46
N ARG A 13 3.26 0.55 12.09
CA ARG A 13 4.64 0.97 11.79
C ARG A 13 5.62 -0.20 11.89
N GLU A 14 5.54 -0.99 12.95
CA GLU A 14 6.39 -2.17 13.16
C GLU A 14 6.23 -3.21 12.03
N ALA A 15 4.98 -3.53 11.65
CA ALA A 15 4.72 -4.49 10.58
C ALA A 15 5.21 -3.95 9.22
N TYR A 16 4.98 -2.67 8.94
CA TYR A 16 5.44 -2.01 7.73
C TYR A 16 6.98 -2.02 7.63
N ASP A 17 7.71 -1.73 8.73
CA ASP A 17 9.18 -1.82 8.77
C ASP A 17 9.65 -3.24 8.48
N LYS A 18 9.11 -4.23 9.20
CA LYS A 18 9.47 -5.63 9.05
C LYS A 18 9.26 -6.12 7.61
N THR A 19 8.12 -5.80 7.01
CA THR A 19 7.81 -6.20 5.64
C THR A 19 8.81 -5.62 4.63
N TRP A 20 9.23 -4.37 4.83
CA TRP A 20 10.25 -3.76 4.00
C TRP A 20 11.65 -4.35 4.21
N GLU A 21 12.03 -4.64 5.45
CA GLU A 21 13.29 -5.32 5.75
C GLU A 21 13.37 -6.69 5.05
N GLU A 22 12.26 -7.44 5.04
CA GLU A 22 12.17 -8.71 4.33
C GLU A 22 12.29 -8.52 2.81
N PHE A 23 11.61 -7.52 2.23
CA PHE A 23 11.71 -7.21 0.81
C PHE A 23 13.12 -6.81 0.40
N ASP A 24 13.77 -5.92 1.14
CA ASP A 24 15.12 -5.45 0.85
C ASP A 24 16.15 -6.58 0.97
N LYS A 25 15.98 -7.47 1.95
CA LYS A 25 16.86 -8.63 2.15
C LYS A 25 16.72 -9.67 1.03
N ILE A 26 15.52 -9.92 0.53
CA ILE A 26 15.24 -11.01 -0.42
C ILE A 26 15.38 -10.54 -1.87
N VAL A 27 14.88 -9.34 -2.17
CA VAL A 27 14.80 -8.80 -3.53
C VAL A 27 15.81 -7.67 -3.72
N GLY A 28 15.89 -6.74 -2.78
CA GLY A 28 16.67 -5.51 -2.89
C GLY A 28 15.81 -4.34 -3.35
N ARG A 29 15.83 -3.23 -2.58
CA ARG A 29 15.00 -2.04 -2.85
C ARG A 29 15.28 -1.39 -4.20
N GLU A 30 16.49 -1.53 -4.74
CA GLU A 30 16.89 -0.97 -6.02
C GLU A 30 16.10 -1.55 -7.21
N PHE A 31 15.47 -2.71 -7.02
CA PHE A 31 14.61 -3.34 -8.02
C PHE A 31 13.15 -2.92 -7.93
N LEU A 32 12.76 -2.15 -6.91
CA LEU A 32 11.44 -1.54 -6.86
C LEU A 32 11.37 -0.42 -7.91
N LYS A 33 10.42 -0.52 -8.84
CA LYS A 33 10.23 0.43 -9.95
C LYS A 33 8.83 1.06 -10.00
N GLY A 34 7.98 0.72 -9.06
CA GLY A 34 6.60 1.18 -8.99
C GLY A 34 5.82 0.40 -7.94
N MET A 35 4.67 0.92 -7.55
CA MET A 35 3.78 0.28 -6.58
C MET A 35 2.33 0.45 -7.00
N HIS A 36 1.54 -0.61 -6.83
CA HIS A 36 0.09 -0.52 -6.89
C HIS A 36 -0.45 -0.29 -5.48
N ILE A 37 -1.13 0.84 -5.28
CA ILE A 37 -1.63 1.30 -3.99
C ILE A 37 -3.12 0.99 -3.87
N ASN A 38 -3.41 -0.18 -3.28
CA ASN A 38 -4.77 -0.69 -3.14
C ASN A 38 -5.01 -1.14 -1.70
N ASP A 39 -6.15 -0.75 -1.12
CA ASP A 39 -6.64 -1.39 0.11
C ASP A 39 -7.19 -2.80 -0.22
N SER A 40 -7.55 -3.57 0.80
CA SER A 40 -7.93 -4.97 0.69
C SER A 40 -9.32 -5.20 1.30
N LYS A 41 -10.27 -5.68 0.50
CA LYS A 41 -11.55 -6.20 1.03
C LYS A 41 -11.37 -7.49 1.86
N PRO A 42 -10.44 -8.41 1.50
CA PRO A 42 -10.18 -9.60 2.30
C PRO A 42 -9.21 -9.31 3.44
N GLU A 43 -9.25 -10.18 4.46
CA GLU A 43 -8.31 -10.15 5.58
C GLU A 43 -6.88 -10.60 5.17
N LEU A 44 -5.93 -10.35 6.07
CA LEU A 44 -4.52 -10.73 5.94
C LEU A 44 -4.38 -12.23 5.67
N GLY A 45 -3.54 -12.61 4.71
CA GLY A 45 -3.18 -14.01 4.47
C GLY A 45 -4.27 -14.89 3.84
N THR A 46 -5.40 -14.30 3.42
CA THR A 46 -6.52 -15.04 2.81
C THR A 46 -6.21 -15.59 1.41
N ARG A 47 -5.20 -15.06 0.72
CA ARG A 47 -4.83 -15.38 -0.67
C ARG A 47 -5.96 -15.15 -1.68
N VAL A 48 -6.84 -14.20 -1.36
CA VAL A 48 -7.90 -13.72 -2.25
C VAL A 48 -7.54 -12.32 -2.71
N ASP A 49 -7.69 -12.03 -4.00
CA ASP A 49 -7.41 -10.71 -4.55
C ASP A 49 -8.70 -9.94 -4.83
N ARG A 50 -9.00 -8.98 -3.94
CA ARG A 50 -10.14 -8.08 -4.02
C ARG A 50 -9.77 -6.71 -3.46
N HIS A 51 -9.57 -5.75 -4.35
CA HIS A 51 -9.21 -4.38 -3.99
C HIS A 51 -10.35 -3.64 -3.30
N GLU A 52 -9.98 -2.71 -2.42
CA GLU A 52 -10.86 -1.72 -1.80
C GLU A 52 -10.25 -0.32 -1.97
N THR A 53 -11.13 0.67 -1.91
CA THR A 53 -10.82 2.11 -1.80
C THR A 53 -9.95 2.40 -0.59
N LEU A 54 -9.05 3.39 -0.71
CA LEU A 54 -8.01 3.67 0.28
C LEU A 54 -8.59 3.97 1.67
N GLY A 55 -8.20 3.15 2.65
CA GLY A 55 -8.59 3.30 4.05
C GLY A 55 -9.96 2.72 4.42
N ASN A 56 -10.68 2.13 3.48
CA ASN A 56 -11.98 1.48 3.72
C ASN A 56 -11.89 -0.05 3.82
N GLY A 57 -10.71 -0.62 3.59
CA GLY A 57 -10.47 -2.06 3.69
C GLY A 57 -9.73 -2.45 4.98
N HIS A 58 -9.23 -3.68 4.99
CA HIS A 58 -8.51 -4.24 6.14
C HIS A 58 -7.06 -3.77 6.26
N ILE A 59 -6.49 -3.11 5.25
CA ILE A 59 -5.16 -2.48 5.37
C ILE A 59 -5.29 -1.16 6.14
N GLY A 60 -6.33 -0.38 5.86
CA GLY A 60 -6.62 0.86 6.59
C GLY A 60 -5.72 2.04 6.19
N ILE A 61 -6.08 3.23 6.68
CA ILE A 61 -5.48 4.48 6.19
C ILE A 61 -4.03 4.69 6.65
N ASP A 62 -3.67 4.19 7.83
CA ASP A 62 -2.35 4.38 8.44
C ASP A 62 -1.22 3.84 7.54
N ALA A 63 -1.45 2.72 6.85
CA ALA A 63 -0.48 2.16 5.92
C ALA A 63 -0.19 3.10 4.74
N PHE A 64 -1.22 3.78 4.22
CA PHE A 64 -1.07 4.74 3.14
C PHE A 64 -0.41 6.04 3.62
N GLU A 65 -0.61 6.42 4.88
CA GLU A 65 0.16 7.50 5.50
C GLU A 65 1.65 7.14 5.58
N PHE A 66 1.99 5.89 5.95
CA PHE A 66 3.37 5.44 5.96
C PHE A 66 3.98 5.48 4.55
N ILE A 67 3.27 4.97 3.54
CA ILE A 67 3.72 4.97 2.14
C ILE A 67 3.93 6.40 1.62
N ALA A 68 2.99 7.31 1.89
CA ALA A 68 3.06 8.69 1.41
C ALA A 68 4.25 9.48 1.98
N ASN A 69 4.77 9.08 3.14
CA ASN A 69 5.89 9.74 3.83
C ASN A 69 7.20 8.92 3.76
N ASP A 70 7.29 7.97 2.84
CA ASP A 70 8.42 7.07 2.71
C ASP A 70 9.26 7.41 1.49
N SER A 71 10.48 7.89 1.70
CA SER A 71 11.38 8.30 0.62
C SER A 71 11.78 7.18 -0.33
N ARG A 72 11.50 5.91 0.02
CA ARG A 72 11.63 4.79 -0.93
C ARG A 72 10.65 4.88 -2.09
N MET A 73 9.54 5.61 -1.92
CA MET A 73 8.48 5.79 -2.91
C MET A 73 8.73 7.00 -3.83
N ASP A 74 9.76 7.79 -3.55
CA ASP A 74 10.13 8.92 -4.38
C ASP A 74 10.58 8.43 -5.77
N ASP A 75 10.27 9.23 -6.80
CA ASP A 75 10.66 8.99 -8.19
C ASP A 75 10.20 7.66 -8.82
N ILE A 76 9.19 6.99 -8.23
CA ILE A 76 8.52 5.82 -8.82
C ILE A 76 7.00 6.04 -8.99
N PRO A 77 6.37 5.43 -10.01
CA PRO A 77 4.93 5.49 -10.16
C PRO A 77 4.21 4.76 -9.03
N LEU A 78 3.28 5.46 -8.37
CA LEU A 78 2.27 4.89 -7.47
C LEU A 78 0.93 4.89 -8.21
N VAL A 79 0.34 3.72 -8.41
CA VAL A 79 -0.83 3.51 -9.28
C VAL A 79 -2.01 2.99 -8.47
N LEU A 80 -3.15 3.68 -8.53
CA LEU A 80 -4.42 3.16 -8.01
C LEU A 80 -4.97 2.09 -8.95
N GLU A 81 -5.45 0.99 -8.37
CA GLU A 81 -6.29 -0.02 -9.03
C GLU A 81 -7.54 -0.28 -8.16
N THR A 82 -7.97 0.73 -7.41
CA THR A 82 -9.16 0.71 -6.55
C THR A 82 -10.43 0.58 -7.41
N PRO A 83 -11.51 -0.03 -6.88
CA PRO A 83 -12.64 -0.46 -7.71
C PRO A 83 -13.55 0.66 -8.24
N ASP A 84 -13.46 1.88 -7.71
CA ASP A 84 -14.32 3.01 -8.11
C ASP A 84 -13.50 4.12 -8.76
N GLU A 85 -13.41 4.08 -10.09
CA GLU A 85 -12.67 5.07 -10.88
C GLU A 85 -13.24 6.48 -10.76
N SER A 86 -14.52 6.61 -10.41
CA SER A 86 -15.18 7.90 -10.34
C SER A 86 -14.68 8.77 -9.19
N ILE A 87 -14.00 8.17 -8.21
CA ILE A 87 -13.45 8.85 -7.03
C ILE A 87 -11.92 8.88 -7.00
N TRP A 88 -11.24 8.49 -8.08
CA TRP A 88 -9.77 8.45 -8.09
C TRP A 88 -9.13 9.83 -7.84
N SER A 89 -9.76 10.90 -8.31
CA SER A 89 -9.28 12.25 -8.04
C SER A 89 -9.27 12.55 -6.53
N GLU A 90 -10.32 12.15 -5.82
CA GLU A 90 -10.46 12.28 -4.38
C GLU A 90 -9.48 11.38 -3.62
N GLU A 91 -9.25 10.15 -4.08
CA GLU A 91 -8.26 9.24 -3.48
C GLU A 91 -6.83 9.77 -3.63
N ILE A 92 -6.47 10.31 -4.80
CA ILE A 92 -5.18 10.95 -5.04
C ILE A 92 -5.03 12.19 -4.15
N GLN A 93 -6.06 13.03 -4.06
CA GLN A 93 -6.04 14.21 -3.18
C GLN A 93 -5.89 13.81 -1.71
N ARG A 94 -6.60 12.76 -1.28
CA ARG A 94 -6.49 12.24 0.09
C ARG A 94 -5.08 11.74 0.38
N LEU A 95 -4.49 10.95 -0.52
CA LEU A 95 -3.13 10.44 -0.37
C LEU A 95 -2.11 11.58 -0.28
N ASN A 96 -2.19 12.57 -1.17
CA ASN A 96 -1.33 13.76 -1.12
C ASN A 96 -1.50 14.55 0.18
N GLY A 97 -2.71 14.58 0.73
CA GLY A 97 -3.00 15.22 2.03
C GLY A 97 -2.42 14.49 3.24
N LEU A 98 -1.90 13.26 3.09
CA LEU A 98 -1.22 12.52 4.16
C LEU A 98 0.27 12.85 4.25
N VAL A 99 0.84 13.53 3.26
CA VAL A 99 2.26 13.95 3.26
C VAL A 99 2.47 15.05 4.31
N LYS A 100 3.53 14.93 5.12
CA LYS A 100 3.87 15.85 6.23
C LYS A 100 5.09 16.72 5.94
#